data_AF-A0A1V6PNG7-F1
#
_entry.id   AF-A0A1V6PNG7-F1
#
_cell.length_a   1.000
_cell.length_b   1.000
_cell.length_c   1.000
_cell.angle_alpha   90.00
_cell.angle_beta   90.00
_cell.angle_gamma   90.00
#
_symmetry.space_group_name_H-M   'P 1'
#
loop_
_entity.id
_entity.type
_entity.pdbx_description
1 polymer ?
#
loop_
_entity_poly.entity_id
_entity_poly.type
_entity_poly.pdbx_seq_one_letter_code
_entity_poly.pdbx_strand_id
1 'polypeptide(L)'
;MAAWLDILSDTTGRSLVDTGRFEEIVQGMSHPNSQYPSLVYFAGNGNRIKALQALFPRNNITRKGAAGLIRVHLSTATAHTENPIIFAESGLETDIGDILFPLGKLSPSQSFNKK
;
A
#
# COMPACT_ATOMS: atom_id res chain seq x y z
N MET A 1 5.96 -6.81 6.53
CA MET A 1 6.14 -6.08 5.25
C MET A 1 5.82 -4.63 5.52
N ALA A 2 6.82 -3.75 5.36
CA ALA A 2 6.69 -2.31 5.61
C ALA A 2 6.23 -1.58 4.33
N ALA A 3 5.54 -0.46 4.51
CA ALA A 3 5.24 0.48 3.43
C ALA A 3 6.53 1.15 2.95
N TRP A 4 6.53 1.70 1.74
CA TRP A 4 7.53 2.66 1.24
C TRP A 4 7.08 4.06 1.55
N LEU A 5 5.92 4.43 1.02
CA LEU A 5 5.29 5.71 1.28
C LEU A 5 4.06 5.48 2.14
N ASP A 6 3.86 6.38 3.09
CA ASP A 6 2.69 6.38 3.97
C ASP A 6 2.11 7.78 4.12
N ILE A 7 0.85 7.86 4.55
CA ILE A 7 0.19 9.12 4.90
C ILE A 7 0.08 9.22 6.41
N LEU A 8 0.82 10.15 7.00
CA LEU A 8 0.60 10.56 8.38
C LEU A 8 -0.42 11.69 8.41
N SER A 9 -1.46 11.54 9.24
CA SER A 9 -2.43 12.60 9.51
C SER A 9 -2.09 13.23 10.85
N ASP A 10 -1.89 14.53 10.87
CA ASP A 10 -1.68 15.31 12.09
C ASP A 10 -2.69 16.47 12.19
N THR A 11 -2.54 17.34 13.19
CA THR A 11 -3.44 18.48 13.41
C THR A 11 -3.34 19.56 12.32
N THR A 12 -2.30 19.51 11.47
CA THR A 12 -2.02 20.50 10.42
C THR A 12 -2.37 19.99 9.03
N GLY A 13 -2.52 18.68 8.84
CA GLY A 13 -2.99 18.09 7.59
C GLY A 13 -2.53 16.65 7.40
N ARG A 14 -2.45 16.25 6.13
CA ARG A 14 -1.93 14.96 5.69
C ARG A 14 -0.57 15.15 5.04
N SER A 15 0.43 14.42 5.51
CA SER A 15 1.78 14.44 4.96
C SER A 15 2.15 13.07 4.38
N LEU A 16 2.74 13.10 3.19
CA LEU A 16 3.35 11.92 2.57
C LEU A 16 4.75 11.73 3.19
N VAL A 17 5.02 10.55 3.74
CA VAL A 17 6.26 10.23 4.42
C VAL A 17 6.96 9.08 3.71
N ASP A 18 8.25 9.24 3.46
CA ASP A 18 9.14 8.13 3.07
C ASP A 18 9.60 7.40 4.34
N THR A 19 9.35 6.10 4.37
CA THR A 19 9.71 5.22 5.50
C THR A 19 11.15 4.72 5.43
N GLY A 20 11.89 4.99 4.34
CA GLY A 20 13.22 4.45 4.06
C GLY A 20 13.21 3.04 3.43
N ARG A 21 12.03 2.44 3.25
CA ARG A 21 11.93 1.05 2.76
C ARG A 21 12.48 0.83 1.34
N PHE A 22 12.43 1.85 0.50
CA PHE A 22 13.02 1.77 -0.85
C PHE A 22 14.54 1.68 -0.77
N GLU A 23 15.16 2.46 0.11
CA GLU A 23 16.61 2.40 0.36
C GLU A 23 17.02 1.02 0.90
N GLU A 24 16.27 0.46 1.85
CA GLU A 24 16.51 -0.89 2.37
C GLU A 24 16.47 -1.95 1.25
N ILE A 25 15.56 -1.82 0.28
CA ILE A 25 15.49 -2.72 -0.88
C ILE A 25 16.74 -2.60 -1.74
N VAL A 26 17.18 -1.37 -2.03
CA VAL A 26 18.38 -1.14 -2.84
C VAL A 26 19.60 -1.71 -2.13
N GLN A 27 19.78 -1.42 -0.83
CA GLN A 27 20.89 -1.96 -0.03
C GLN A 27 20.86 -3.48 0.09
N GLY A 28 19.68 -4.11 0.01
CA GLY A 28 19.52 -5.56 0.02
C GLY A 28 19.79 -6.27 -1.31
N MET A 29 20.12 -5.54 -2.38
CA MET A 29 20.48 -6.14 -3.68
C MET A 29 21.88 -6.74 -3.66
N SER A 30 22.18 -7.62 -4.63
CA SER A 30 23.48 -8.29 -4.70
C SER A 30 24.66 -7.34 -4.94
N HIS A 31 24.45 -6.31 -5.76
CA HIS A 31 25.45 -5.33 -6.17
C HIS A 31 24.77 -3.97 -6.40
N PRO A 32 24.36 -3.27 -5.33
CA PRO A 32 23.57 -2.04 -5.42
C PRO A 32 24.20 -0.93 -6.29
N ASN A 33 25.53 -0.90 -6.38
CA ASN A 33 26.26 0.12 -7.13
C ASN A 33 26.49 -0.22 -8.62
N SER A 34 26.13 -1.43 -9.04
CA SER A 34 26.37 -1.90 -10.41
C SER A 34 25.18 -2.63 -11.03
N GLN A 35 24.04 -2.67 -10.34
CA GLN A 35 22.77 -3.14 -10.88
C GLN A 35 21.93 -1.93 -11.34
N TYR A 36 21.11 -2.14 -12.37
CA TYR A 36 20.25 -1.13 -12.98
C TYR A 36 18.78 -1.48 -12.75
N PRO A 37 18.23 -1.19 -11.56
CA PRO A 37 16.88 -1.62 -11.21
C PRO A 37 15.81 -0.84 -12.00
N SER A 38 14.78 -1.56 -12.43
CA SER A 38 13.54 -0.97 -12.97
C SER A 38 12.46 -0.95 -11.91
N LEU A 39 11.69 0.15 -11.81
CA LEU A 39 10.53 0.26 -10.92
C LEU A 39 9.24 0.12 -11.74
N VAL A 40 8.40 -0.86 -11.37
CA VAL A 40 7.07 -1.06 -11.94
C VAL A 40 6.01 -0.77 -10.90
N TYR A 41 5.03 0.08 -11.22
CA TYR A 41 3.97 0.47 -10.29
C TYR A 41 2.63 -0.19 -10.65
N PHE A 42 1.98 -0.79 -9.66
CA PHE A 42 0.69 -1.45 -9.79
C PHE A 42 -0.36 -0.76 -8.90
N ALA A 43 -1.26 0.01 -9.50
CA ALA A 43 -2.47 0.52 -8.85
C ALA A 43 -3.64 -0.43 -9.12
N GLY A 44 -4.48 -0.69 -8.12
CA GLY A 44 -5.72 -1.44 -8.37
C GLY A 44 -6.56 -1.74 -7.14
N ASN A 45 -7.63 -2.50 -7.32
CA ASN A 45 -8.44 -3.04 -6.22
C ASN A 45 -7.90 -4.40 -5.74
N GLY A 46 -8.70 -5.17 -5.00
CA GLY A 46 -8.30 -6.48 -4.48
C GLY A 46 -7.80 -7.49 -5.52
N ASN A 47 -8.21 -7.37 -6.79
CA ASN A 47 -7.72 -8.25 -7.88
C ASN A 47 -6.23 -8.02 -8.18
N ARG A 48 -5.68 -6.86 -7.84
CA ARG A 48 -4.24 -6.55 -7.93
C ARG A 48 -3.41 -7.60 -7.21
N ILE A 49 -3.83 -8.01 -6.00
CA ILE A 49 -3.06 -8.97 -5.19
C ILE A 49 -2.94 -10.32 -5.91
N LYS A 50 -4.02 -10.80 -6.53
CA LYS A 50 -4.00 -12.05 -7.30
C LYS A 50 -3.09 -11.93 -8.53
N ALA A 51 -3.16 -10.81 -9.24
CA ALA A 51 -2.28 -10.56 -10.39
C ALA A 51 -0.81 -10.49 -9.98
N LEU A 52 -0.49 -9.80 -8.89
CA LEU A 52 0.87 -9.72 -8.35
C LEU A 52 1.40 -11.09 -7.91
N GLN A 53 0.58 -11.92 -7.28
CA GLN A 53 0.95 -13.29 -6.92
C GLN A 53 1.24 -14.16 -8.16
N ALA A 54 0.53 -13.92 -9.28
CA ALA A 54 0.80 -14.61 -10.53
C ALA A 54 2.07 -14.09 -11.23
N LEU A 55 2.32 -12.78 -11.21
CA LEU A 55 3.50 -12.15 -11.83
C LEU A 55 4.79 -12.40 -11.03
N PHE A 56 4.69 -12.44 -9.71
CA PHE A 56 5.82 -12.58 -8.79
C PHE A 56 5.61 -13.75 -7.80
N PRO A 57 5.52 -15.00 -8.27
CA PRO A 57 5.12 -16.15 -7.46
C PRO A 57 6.12 -16.52 -6.35
N ARG A 58 7.37 -16.05 -6.46
CA ARG A 58 8.42 -16.26 -5.45
C ARG A 58 8.44 -15.18 -4.37
N ASN A 59 7.70 -14.09 -4.57
CA ASN A 59 7.55 -13.04 -3.58
C ASN A 59 6.39 -13.41 -2.65
N ASN A 60 6.60 -13.34 -1.33
CA ASN A 60 5.56 -13.65 -0.34
C ASN A 60 4.55 -12.48 -0.23
N ILE A 61 3.77 -12.24 -1.28
CA ILE A 61 2.81 -11.14 -1.39
C ILE A 61 1.55 -11.52 -0.62
N THR A 62 1.38 -10.93 0.57
CA THR A 62 0.25 -11.19 1.45
C THR A 62 -0.77 -10.05 1.45
N ARG A 63 -2.05 -10.41 1.69
CA ARG A 63 -3.19 -9.48 1.83
C ARG A 63 -3.12 -8.64 3.12
N LYS A 64 -2.40 -9.11 4.15
CA LYS A 64 -2.24 -8.46 5.46
C LYS A 64 -0.79 -7.98 5.62
N GLY A 65 -0.41 -6.94 4.87
CA GLY A 65 0.82 -6.18 5.12
C GLY A 65 0.56 -5.03 6.10
N ALA A 66 1.60 -4.43 6.67
CA ALA A 66 1.46 -3.27 7.55
C ALA A 66 0.70 -2.13 6.85
N ALA A 67 -0.01 -1.32 7.65
CA ALA A 67 -0.68 -0.12 7.18
C ALA A 67 0.33 0.78 6.46
N GLY A 68 0.04 1.12 5.21
CA GLY A 68 0.68 2.21 4.50
C GLY A 68 0.28 2.30 3.04
N LEU A 69 0.41 3.50 2.47
CA LEU A 69 -0.17 3.88 1.18
C LEU A 69 0.41 3.10 0.00
N ILE A 70 1.74 3.05 -0.09
CA ILE A 70 2.45 2.39 -1.20
C ILE A 70 3.40 1.37 -0.59
N ARG A 71 3.30 0.13 -1.05
CA ARG A 71 4.22 -0.95 -0.66
C ARG A 71 5.20 -1.19 -1.79
N VAL A 72 6.40 -1.63 -1.44
CA VAL A 72 7.49 -1.88 -2.41
C VAL A 72 8.14 -3.22 -2.14
N HIS A 73 8.57 -3.87 -3.22
CA HIS A 73 9.12 -5.21 -3.23
C HIS A 73 10.26 -5.33 -4.25
N LEU A 74 11.27 -6.12 -3.91
CA LEU A 74 12.27 -6.59 -4.86
C LEU A 74 11.84 -7.95 -5.39
N SER A 75 11.75 -8.11 -6.71
CA SER A 75 11.49 -9.40 -7.34
C SER A 75 12.60 -10.39 -6.97
N THR A 76 12.23 -11.46 -6.26
CA THR A 76 13.19 -12.48 -5.82
C THR A 76 13.85 -13.18 -7.03
N ALA A 77 13.16 -13.23 -8.16
CA ALA A 77 13.66 -13.85 -9.37
C ALA A 77 14.77 -13.03 -10.06
N THR A 78 14.74 -11.70 -9.95
CA THR A 78 15.68 -10.81 -10.66
C THR A 78 16.64 -10.05 -9.73
N ALA A 79 16.52 -10.23 -8.42
CA ALA A 79 17.35 -9.56 -7.39
C ALA A 79 18.87 -9.69 -7.60
N HIS A 80 19.33 -10.78 -8.24
CA HIS A 80 20.74 -11.08 -8.48
C HIS A 80 21.17 -10.87 -9.95
N THR A 81 20.30 -10.29 -10.78
CA THR A 81 20.58 -10.02 -12.20
C THR A 81 21.07 -8.59 -12.37
N GLU A 82 21.70 -8.26 -13.50
CA GLU A 82 22.09 -6.88 -13.82
C GLU A 82 20.91 -5.90 -13.81
N ASN A 83 19.68 -6.38 -14.08
CA ASN A 83 18.47 -5.56 -14.19
C ASN A 83 17.37 -6.02 -13.21
N PRO A 84 17.50 -5.76 -11.89
CA PRO A 84 16.49 -6.14 -10.91
C PRO A 84 15.15 -5.46 -11.18
N ILE A 85 14.06 -6.17 -10.88
CA ILE A 85 12.72 -5.58 -10.94
C ILE A 85 12.31 -5.24 -9.51
N ILE A 86 12.19 -3.95 -9.23
CA ILE A 86 11.47 -3.44 -8.09
C ILE A 86 10.02 -3.25 -8.52
N PHE A 87 9.06 -3.71 -7.73
CA PHE A 87 7.66 -3.42 -7.97
C PHE A 87 7.02 -2.77 -6.75
N ALA A 88 6.26 -1.72 -7.00
CA ALA A 88 5.47 -1.01 -6.01
C ALA A 88 3.97 -1.23 -6.27
N GLU A 89 3.19 -1.23 -5.21
CA GLU A 89 1.77 -1.50 -5.26
C GLU A 89 0.99 -0.63 -4.28
N SER A 90 -0.18 -0.16 -4.72
CA SER A 90 -1.12 0.56 -3.86
C SER A 90 -2.55 0.12 -4.10
N GLY A 91 -3.36 0.20 -3.05
CA GLY A 91 -4.81 0.17 -3.16
C GLY A 91 -5.34 1.40 -3.90
N LEU A 92 -6.37 1.19 -4.71
CA LEU A 92 -7.33 2.26 -4.98
C LEU A 92 -8.27 2.30 -3.77
N GLU A 93 -7.96 3.12 -2.78
CA GLU A 93 -8.94 3.45 -1.75
C GLU A 93 -10.05 4.23 -2.45
N THR A 94 -11.11 3.52 -2.83
CA THR A 94 -12.38 4.19 -3.12
C THR A 94 -13.00 4.41 -1.77
N ASP A 95 -12.71 5.56 -1.15
CA ASP A 95 -13.38 5.95 0.07
C ASP A 95 -14.82 6.36 -0.28
N ILE A 96 -15.63 5.36 -0.63
CA ILE A 96 -17.08 5.52 -0.77
C ILE A 96 -17.68 5.83 0.63
N GLY A 97 -16.94 5.56 1.71
CA GLY A 97 -17.31 5.94 3.08
C GLY A 97 -17.47 7.44 3.28
N ASP A 98 -16.60 8.25 2.67
CA ASP A 98 -16.65 9.72 2.79
C ASP A 98 -17.76 10.37 1.93
N ILE A 99 -18.28 9.67 0.92
CA ILE A 99 -19.40 10.17 0.08
C ILE A 99 -20.77 9.76 0.66
N LEU A 100 -20.85 8.65 1.41
CA LEU A 100 -22.11 8.11 1.94
C LEU A 100 -22.48 8.57 3.36
N PHE A 101 -21.56 9.18 4.11
CA PHE A 101 -21.87 9.84 5.39
C PHE A 101 -21.90 11.36 5.22
N PRO A 102 -23.06 11.92 4.80
CA PRO A 102 -23.88 12.59 5.81
C PRO A 102 -25.40 12.38 5.62
N LEU A 103 -25.85 11.21 5.15
CA LEU A 103 -27.28 10.86 5.11
C LEU A 103 -27.55 9.67 6.03
N GLY A 104 -27.72 9.92 7.33
CA GLY A 104 -28.33 8.92 8.21
C GLY A 104 -27.98 8.98 9.69
N LYS A 105 -28.37 10.06 10.39
CA LYS A 105 -28.80 9.98 11.79
C LYS A 105 -30.02 10.87 12.04
N LEU A 106 -31.17 10.49 11.50
CA LEU A 106 -32.44 10.84 12.14
C LEU A 106 -32.66 9.81 13.26
N SER A 107 -32.49 10.28 14.50
CA SER A 107 -32.73 9.50 15.72
C SER A 107 -34.23 9.24 15.88
N PRO A 108 -34.72 8.00 16.03
CA PRO A 108 -36.12 7.76 16.36
C PRO A 108 -36.38 7.90 17.86
N SER A 109 -37.37 8.74 18.18
CA SER A 109 -38.25 8.72 19.36
C SER A 109 -37.64 8.84 20.77
N GLN A 110 -37.67 10.06 21.31
CA GLN A 110 -38.08 10.22 22.71
C GLN A 110 -39.61 10.19 22.76
N SER A 111 -40.18 9.14 23.34
CA SER A 111 -41.57 9.15 23.79
C SER A 111 -41.75 8.16 24.92
N PHE A 112 -41.62 8.63 26.17
CA PHE A 112 -42.26 8.02 27.33
C PHE A 112 -42.39 9.06 28.45
N ASN A 113 -43.55 9.71 28.53
CA ASN A 113 -44.29 9.91 29.78
C ASN A 113 -45.62 10.64 29.53
N LYS A 114 -46.72 9.95 29.81
CA LYS A 114 -47.95 10.58 30.32
C LYS A 114 -48.25 9.92 31.66
N LYS A 115 -48.26 10.73 32.71
CA LYS A 115 -49.11 10.49 33.89
C LYS A 115 -50.49 11.05 33.58
#